data_AF-A0A8T3LIF6-F1
#
_entry.id   AF-A0A8T3LIF6-F1
#
_cell.length_a   1.000
_cell.length_b   1.000
_cell.length_c   1.000
_cell.angle_alpha   90.00
_cell.angle_beta   90.00
_cell.angle_gamma   90.00
#
_symmetry.space_group_name_H-M   'P 1'
#
loop_
_entity.id
_entity.type
_entity.pdbx_description
1 polymer ?
#
loop_
_entity_poly.entity_id
_entity_poly.type
_entity_poly.pdbx_seq_one_letter_code
_entity_poly.pdbx_strand_id
1 'polypeptide(L)'
;VDNTVPQVEMLGMTVPDPDLHFDTESGHYRFGEIDWQEFNEVINGRGICNQERLDAKRKAWEEGTWVREAALAHAQKQLARKVA
;
A
#
# COMPACT_ATOMS: atom_id res chain seq x y z
N VAL A 1 4.67 16.45 8.25
CA VAL A 1 4.30 16.51 9.69
C VAL A 1 3.49 17.76 9.98
N ASP A 2 4.00 18.95 9.62
CA ASP A 2 3.34 20.26 9.84
C ASP A 2 1.87 20.36 9.43
N ASN A 3 1.48 19.77 8.29
CA ASN A 3 0.09 19.84 7.82
C ASN A 3 -0.86 18.92 8.60
N THR A 4 -0.36 17.82 9.16
CA THR A 4 -1.19 16.76 9.74
C THR A 4 -1.31 16.88 11.26
N VAL A 5 -0.28 17.40 11.95
CA VAL A 5 -0.35 17.61 13.42
C VAL A 5 -1.55 18.48 13.82
N PRO A 6 -1.83 19.63 13.15
CA PRO A 6 -3.03 20.42 13.46
C PRO A 6 -4.34 19.66 13.26
N GLN A 7 -4.39 18.72 12.30
CA GLN A 7 -5.58 17.90 12.09
C GLN A 7 -5.77 16.88 13.21
N VAL A 8 -4.68 16.33 13.75
CA VAL A 8 -4.70 15.44 14.93
C VAL A 8 -5.18 16.21 16.16
N GLU A 9 -4.69 17.45 16.36
CA GLU A 9 -5.14 18.34 17.43
C GLU A 9 -6.63 18.69 17.29
N MET A 10 -7.10 18.97 16.06
CA MET A 10 -8.53 19.22 15.79
C MET A 10 -9.42 18.02 16.15
N LEU A 11 -8.89 16.79 16.05
CA LEU A 11 -9.58 15.57 16.46
C LEU A 11 -9.49 15.31 17.97
N GLY A 12 -8.76 16.13 18.73
CA GLY A 12 -8.51 15.91 20.16
C GLY A 12 -7.67 14.67 20.44
N MET A 13 -6.87 14.22 19.47
CA MET A 13 -6.03 13.03 19.54
C MET A 13 -4.58 13.41 19.84
N THR A 14 -3.77 12.40 20.18
CA THR A 14 -2.32 12.55 20.41
C THR A 14 -1.53 11.78 19.35
N VAL A 15 -0.38 12.32 18.93
CA VAL A 15 0.57 11.61 18.06
C VAL A 15 1.42 10.68 18.94
N PRO A 16 1.65 9.40 18.54
CA PRO A 16 2.48 8.46 19.29
C PRO A 16 3.98 8.71 19.05
N ASP A 17 4.44 9.93 19.30
CA ASP A 17 5.84 10.34 19.18
C ASP A 17 6.21 11.22 20.38
N PRO A 18 6.95 10.69 21.37
CA PRO A 18 7.36 11.44 22.55
C PRO A 18 8.28 12.63 22.26
N ASP A 19 9.01 12.61 21.14
CA ASP A 19 9.97 13.66 20.77
C ASP A 19 9.32 14.77 19.91
N LEU A 20 8.04 14.61 19.56
CA LEU A 20 7.30 15.57 18.74
C LEU A 20 7.14 16.92 19.47
N HIS A 21 7.66 17.98 18.87
CA HIS A 21 7.45 19.35 19.34
C HIS A 21 7.53 20.37 18.20
N PHE A 22 6.86 21.51 18.36
CA PHE A 22 6.96 22.62 17.41
C PHE A 22 8.21 23.45 17.69
N ASP A 23 9.12 23.53 16.71
CA ASP A 23 10.31 24.37 16.76
C ASP A 23 10.01 25.74 16.16
N THR A 24 9.90 26.74 17.03
CA THR A 24 9.52 28.12 16.64
C THR A 24 10.62 28.81 15.83
N GLU A 25 11.89 28.40 15.96
CA GLU A 25 13.00 29.00 15.22
C GLU A 25 12.94 28.62 13.74
N SER A 26 12.64 27.36 13.44
CA SER A 26 12.51 26.88 12.06
C SER A 26 11.10 26.99 11.49
N GLY A 27 10.08 27.14 12.35
CA GLY A 27 8.67 27.12 11.96
C GLY A 27 8.15 25.72 11.59
N HIS A 28 8.84 24.67 12.02
CA HIS A 28 8.52 23.27 11.70
C HIS A 28 8.33 22.42 12.95
N TYR A 29 7.53 21.36 12.84
CA TYR A 29 7.52 20.30 13.83
C TYR A 29 8.77 19.42 13.69
N ARG A 30 9.51 19.27 14.80
CA ARG A 30 10.53 18.25 14.95
C ARG A 30 9.86 17.00 15.49
N PHE A 31 10.18 15.85 14.91
CA PHE A 31 9.61 14.54 15.23
C PHE A 31 10.74 13.53 15.48
N GLY A 32 10.43 12.47 16.21
CA GLY A 32 11.37 11.43 16.60
C GLY A 32 11.95 10.63 15.43
N GLU A 33 12.99 9.86 15.71
CA GLU A 33 13.64 9.01 14.71
C GLU A 33 12.71 7.87 14.27
N ILE A 34 12.74 7.56 12.97
CA ILE A 34 11.98 6.44 12.41
C ILE A 34 12.71 5.12 12.71
N ASP A 35 11.95 4.05 12.98
CA ASP A 35 12.52 2.70 12.97
C ASP A 35 12.86 2.27 11.52
N TRP A 36 14.07 2.59 11.10
CA TRP A 36 14.57 2.24 9.78
C TRP A 36 14.84 0.74 9.61
N GLN A 37 14.98 -0.01 10.71
CA GLN A 37 15.13 -1.47 10.66
C GLN A 37 13.79 -2.11 10.32
N GLU A 38 12.70 -1.70 10.99
CA GLU A 38 11.34 -2.16 10.69
C GLU A 38 11.01 -1.83 9.22
N PHE A 39 11.28 -0.59 8.81
CA PHE A 39 11.08 -0.16 7.43
C PHE A 39 11.78 -1.09 6.43
N ASN A 40 13.04 -1.45 6.69
CA ASN A 40 13.82 -2.32 5.81
C ASN A 40 13.25 -3.75 5.76
N GLU A 41 12.80 -4.30 6.89
CA GLU A 41 12.16 -5.61 6.92
C GLU A 41 10.86 -5.63 6.11
N VAL A 42 10.02 -4.60 6.28
CA VAL A 42 8.73 -4.48 5.59
C VAL A 42 8.91 -4.39 4.08
N ILE A 43 9.78 -3.52 3.57
CA ILE A 43 9.97 -3.37 2.11
C ILE A 43 10.59 -4.62 1.48
N ASN A 44 11.41 -5.36 2.23
CA ASN A 44 12.04 -6.59 1.78
C ASN A 44 11.17 -7.84 1.97
N GLY A 45 9.86 -7.67 2.21
CA GLY A 45 8.91 -8.77 2.22
C GLY A 45 8.76 -9.49 3.55
N ARG A 46 9.35 -8.99 4.64
CA ARG A 46 9.37 -9.63 5.97
C ARG A 46 8.54 -8.87 7.03
N GLY A 47 7.68 -7.95 6.58
CA GLY A 47 6.73 -7.26 7.45
C GLY A 47 5.44 -8.04 7.69
N ILE A 48 4.56 -7.43 8.48
CA ILE A 48 3.38 -8.07 9.10
C ILE A 48 2.44 -8.74 8.10
N CYS A 49 2.24 -8.15 6.91
CA CYS A 49 1.23 -8.62 5.94
C CYS A 49 1.82 -8.97 4.57
N ASN A 50 3.15 -8.98 4.40
CA ASN A 50 3.76 -9.10 3.09
C ASN A 50 3.37 -10.40 2.39
N GLN A 51 3.39 -11.50 3.13
CA GLN A 51 3.04 -12.81 2.62
C GLN A 51 1.56 -12.89 2.25
N GLU A 52 0.65 -12.44 3.12
CA GLU A 52 -0.80 -12.47 2.91
C GLU A 52 -1.22 -11.58 1.73
N ARG A 53 -0.59 -10.41 1.57
CA ARG A 53 -0.87 -9.51 0.43
C ARG A 53 -0.46 -10.19 -0.88
N LEU A 54 0.72 -10.79 -0.94
CA LEU A 54 1.17 -11.48 -2.15
C LEU A 54 0.34 -12.74 -2.42
N ASP A 55 0.03 -13.54 -1.41
CA ASP A 55 -0.76 -14.77 -1.55
C ASP A 55 -2.19 -14.48 -2.01
N ALA A 56 -2.84 -13.45 -1.47
CA ALA A 56 -4.16 -13.05 -1.92
C ALA A 56 -4.16 -12.66 -3.42
N LYS A 57 -3.11 -11.96 -3.88
CA LYS A 57 -2.98 -11.57 -5.29
C LYS A 57 -2.58 -12.74 -6.19
N ARG A 58 -1.65 -13.60 -5.75
CA ARG A 58 -1.26 -14.84 -6.45
C ARG A 58 -2.45 -15.76 -6.61
N LYS A 59 -3.17 -16.05 -5.53
CA LYS A 59 -4.39 -16.87 -5.55
C LYS A 59 -5.43 -16.33 -6.51
N ALA A 60 -5.73 -15.03 -6.45
CA ALA A 60 -6.69 -14.39 -7.37
C ALA A 60 -6.23 -14.49 -8.84
N TRP A 61 -4.93 -14.39 -9.10
CA TRP A 61 -4.38 -14.58 -10.44
C TRP A 61 -4.47 -16.04 -10.89
N GLU A 62 -3.99 -16.97 -10.08
CA GLU A 62 -3.96 -18.41 -10.37
C GLU A 62 -5.36 -18.98 -10.56
N GLU A 63 -6.27 -18.74 -9.63
CA GLU A 63 -7.67 -19.19 -9.72
C GLU A 63 -8.45 -18.48 -10.84
N GLY A 64 -8.04 -17.26 -11.20
CA GLY A 64 -8.61 -16.52 -12.33
C GLY A 64 -8.11 -16.98 -13.71
N THR A 65 -7.21 -17.96 -13.78
CA THR A 65 -6.59 -18.40 -15.06
C THR A 65 -7.62 -18.84 -16.09
N TRP A 66 -8.57 -19.68 -15.68
CA TRP A 66 -9.60 -20.18 -16.59
C TRP A 66 -10.48 -19.07 -17.18
N VAL A 67 -10.71 -17.97 -16.43
CA VAL A 67 -11.46 -16.81 -16.94
C VAL A 67 -10.67 -16.11 -18.03
N ARG A 68 -9.37 -15.91 -17.82
CA ARG A 68 -8.49 -15.28 -18.84
C ARG A 68 -8.40 -16.14 -20.10
N GLU A 69 -8.27 -17.46 -19.94
CA GLU A 69 -8.27 -18.41 -21.06
C GLU A 69 -9.61 -18.42 -21.80
N ALA A 70 -10.73 -18.41 -21.07
CA ALA A 70 -12.06 -18.34 -21.66
C ALA A 70 -12.27 -17.06 -22.47
N ALA A 71 -11.84 -15.91 -21.94
CA ALA A 71 -11.93 -14.63 -22.64
C ALA A 71 -11.10 -14.63 -23.94
N LEU A 72 -9.87 -15.16 -23.90
CA LEU A 72 -9.00 -15.28 -25.07
C LEU A 72 -9.62 -16.19 -26.14
N ALA A 73 -10.07 -17.38 -25.76
CA ALA A 73 -10.68 -18.33 -26.69
C ALA A 73 -11.98 -17.77 -27.29
N HIS A 74 -12.78 -17.03 -26.52
CA HIS A 74 -13.97 -16.36 -27.04
C HIS A 74 -13.60 -15.31 -28.10
N ALA A 75 -12.62 -14.44 -27.81
CA ALA A 75 -12.19 -13.40 -28.73
C ALA A 75 -11.69 -13.98 -30.07
N GLN A 76 -10.92 -15.07 -30.03
CA GLN A 76 -10.44 -15.78 -31.22
C GLN A 76 -11.60 -16.32 -32.07
N LYS A 77 -12.62 -16.93 -31.45
CA LYS A 77 -13.82 -17.41 -32.16
C LYS A 77 -14.59 -16.26 -32.82
N GLN A 78 -14.72 -15.13 -32.14
CA GLN A 78 -15.38 -13.94 -32.71
C GLN A 78 -14.61 -13.37 -33.89
N LEU A 79 -13.28 -13.34 -33.83
CA LEU A 79 -12.44 -12.90 -34.94
C LEU A 79 -12.61 -13.82 -36.15
N ALA A 80 -12.55 -15.14 -35.96
CA ALA A 80 -12.72 -16.11 -37.03
C ALA A 80 -14.09 -15.99 -37.71
N ARG A 81 -15.17 -15.75 -36.95
CA ARG A 81 -16.52 -15.53 -37.49
C ARG A 81 -16.68 -14.22 -38.26
N LYS A 82 -15.86 -13.20 -37.98
CA LYS A 82 -15.90 -11.92 -38.71
C LYS A 82 -15.12 -11.96 -40.02
N VAL A 83 -14.16 -12.88 -40.14
CA VAL A 83 -13.31 -13.04 -41.32
C VAL A 83 -13.92 -14.04 -42.32
N ALA A 84 -14.71 -15.00 -41.83
CA ALA A 84 -15.53 -15.90 -42.64
C ALA A 84 -16.80 -15.22 -43.16
#